data_AF-A0A8T3WX46-F1
#
_entry.id   AF-A0A8T3WX46-F1
#
_cell.length_a   1.000
_cell.length_b   1.000
_cell.length_c   1.000
_cell.angle_alpha   90.00
_cell.angle_beta   90.00
_cell.angle_gamma   90.00
#
_symmetry.space_group_name_H-M   'P 1'
#
loop_
_entity.id
_entity.type
_entity.pdbx_description
1 polymer ?
#
loop_
_entity_poly.entity_id
_entity_poly.type
_entity_poly.pdbx_seq_one_letter_code
_entity_poly.pdbx_strand_id
1 'polypeptide(L)' 'MGKSETKTTALRQFLHRGVEEYIVHLTARGRISKGKAAEMLGASIYDVQRIAQTLGVALGPSADQEESSLKTLRGLVK' A
#
# COMPACT_ATOMS: atom_id res chain seq x y z
N MET A 1 -16.40 -27.76 -16.52
CA MET A 1 -15.63 -26.96 -15.53
C MET A 1 -15.58 -27.74 -14.22
N GLY A 2 -14.44 -28.35 -13.90
CA GLY A 2 -14.30 -29.23 -12.73
C GLY A 2 -14.13 -28.45 -11.44
N LYS A 3 -14.78 -28.88 -10.35
CA LYS A 3 -14.73 -28.27 -8.99
C LYS A 3 -13.30 -28.05 -8.44
N SER A 4 -12.30 -28.74 -8.99
CA SER A 4 -10.88 -28.61 -8.64
C SER A 4 -10.27 -27.28 -9.11
N GLU A 5 -10.58 -26.86 -10.34
CA GLU A 5 -10.05 -25.61 -10.92
C GLU A 5 -10.48 -24.39 -10.11
N THR A 6 -11.74 -24.37 -9.67
CA THR A 6 -12.29 -23.28 -8.85
C THR A 6 -11.57 -23.13 -7.52
N LYS A 7 -11.19 -24.24 -6.86
CA LYS A 7 -10.46 -24.21 -5.59
C LYS A 7 -9.05 -23.68 -5.76
N THR A 8 -8.34 -24.11 -6.81
CA THR A 8 -7.00 -23.62 -7.13
C THR A 8 -7.00 -22.15 -7.48
N THR A 9 -7.96 -21.68 -8.28
CA THR A 9 -8.13 -20.25 -8.59
C THR A 9 -8.42 -19.43 -7.35
N ALA A 10 -9.34 -19.89 -6.48
CA ALA A 10 -9.66 -19.21 -5.23
C ALA A 10 -8.44 -19.11 -4.31
N LEU A 11 -7.66 -20.19 -4.18
CA LEU A 11 -6.42 -20.18 -3.39
C LEU A 11 -5.40 -19.18 -3.94
N ARG A 12 -5.23 -19.13 -5.26
CA ARG A 12 -4.32 -18.17 -5.91
C ARG A 12 -4.74 -16.73 -5.63
N GLN A 13 -6.03 -16.43 -5.74
CA GLN A 13 -6.56 -15.09 -5.44
C GLN A 13 -6.38 -14.74 -3.97
N PHE A 14 -6.57 -15.70 -3.07
CA PHE A 14 -6.36 -15.51 -1.63
C PHE A 14 -4.89 -15.20 -1.32
N LEU A 15 -3.95 -15.94 -1.91
CA LEU A 15 -2.51 -15.67 -1.75
C LEU A 15 -2.13 -14.30 -2.31
N HIS A 16 -2.67 -13.92 -3.47
CA HIS A 16 -2.43 -12.60 -4.06
C HIS A 16 -2.88 -11.48 -3.13
N ARG A 17 -4.11 -11.60 -2.59
CA ARG A 17 -4.68 -10.66 -1.62
C ARG A 17 -3.81 -10.54 -0.36
N GLY A 18 -3.35 -11.67 0.19
CA GLY A 18 -2.50 -11.69 1.38
C GLY A 18 -1.14 -11.00 1.15
N VAL A 19 -0.55 -11.17 -0.03
CA VAL A 19 0.71 -10.49 -0.40
C VAL A 19 0.49 -8.98 -0.52
N GLU A 20 -0.59 -8.54 -1.17
CA GLU A 20 -0.97 -7.12 -1.27
C GLU A 20 -1.14 -6.49 0.12
N GLU A 21 -1.91 -7.15 1.00
CA GLU A 21 -2.16 -6.68 2.37
C GLU A 21 -0.88 -6.53 3.19
N TYR A 22 0.01 -7.53 3.11
CA TYR A 22 1.28 -7.52 3.81
C TYR A 22 2.20 -6.40 3.35
N ILE A 23 2.39 -6.24 2.03
CA ILE A 23 3.27 -5.22 1.46
C ILE A 23 2.74 -3.81 1.75
N VAL A 24 1.43 -3.61 1.64
CA VAL A 24 0.81 -2.33 1.99
C VAL A 24 1.03 -1.99 3.47
N HIS A 25 0.88 -2.95 4.38
CA HIS A 25 1.12 -2.72 5.82
C HIS A 25 2.59 -2.41 6.13
N LEU A 26 3.54 -3.07 5.46
CA LEU A 26 4.95 -2.72 5.59
C LEU A 26 5.22 -1.28 5.12
N THR A 27 4.57 -0.86 4.03
CA THR A 27 4.69 0.48 3.48
C THR A 27 4.09 1.53 4.43
N ALA A 28 2.90 1.27 4.97
CA ALA A 28 2.22 2.15 5.92
C ALA A 28 3.02 2.36 7.20
N ARG A 29 3.75 1.33 7.64
CA ARG A 29 4.64 1.38 8.81
C ARG A 29 6.02 1.99 8.51
N GLY A 30 6.24 2.48 7.30
CA GLY A 30 7.52 3.04 6.87
C GLY A 30 8.67 2.02 6.80
N ARG A 31 8.37 0.71 6.82
CA ARG A 31 9.39 -0.36 6.76
C ARG A 31 9.96 -0.53 5.35
N ILE A 32 9.17 -0.19 4.33
CA ILE A 32 9.60 -0.13 2.94
C ILE A 32 9.03 1.14 2.29
N SER A 33 9.71 1.65 1.27
CA SER A 33 9.21 2.80 0.49
C SER A 33 8.10 2.35 -0.47
N LYS A 34 7.27 3.31 -0.93
CA LYS A 34 6.25 3.05 -1.95
C LYS A 34 6.84 2.50 -3.25
N GLY A 35 8.03 2.97 -3.63
CA GLY A 35 8.76 2.46 -4.79
C GLY A 35 9.17 0.99 -4.62
N LYS A 36 9.63 0.59 -3.43
CA LYS A 36 9.96 -0.81 -3.16
C LYS A 36 8.73 -1.71 -3.14
N ALA A 37 7.61 -1.21 -2.61
CA ALA A 37 6.33 -1.92 -2.66
C ALA A 37 5.84 -2.14 -4.10
N ALA A 38 5.97 -1.12 -4.95
CA ALA A 38 5.63 -1.18 -6.38
C ALA A 38 6.46 -2.24 -7.11
N GLU A 39 7.77 -2.27 -6.87
CA GLU A 39 8.68 -3.31 -7.40
C GLU A 39 8.25 -4.72 -6.97
N MET A 40 7.96 -4.93 -5.68
CA MET A 40 7.59 -6.24 -5.14
C MET A 40 6.24 -6.75 -5.65
N LEU A 41 5.29 -5.84 -5.91
CA LEU A 41 3.98 -6.17 -6.44
C LEU A 41 3.95 -6.22 -7.98
N GLY A 42 5.03 -5.84 -8.66
CA GLY A 42 5.03 -5.70 -10.12
C GLY A 42 4.01 -4.67 -10.61
N ALA A 43 3.80 -3.61 -9.83
CA ALA A 43 2.76 -2.60 -10.05
C ALA A 43 3.35 -1.18 -10.03
N SER A 44 2.55 -0.17 -10.37
CA SER A 44 2.99 1.23 -10.22
C SER A 44 2.81 1.73 -8.78
N ILE A 45 3.47 2.84 -8.42
CA ILE A 45 3.27 3.50 -7.11
C ILE A 45 1.79 3.93 -6.92
N TYR A 46 1.11 4.32 -7.99
CA TYR A 46 -0.30 4.68 -7.96
C TYR A 46 -1.20 3.47 -7.68
N ASP A 47 -0.83 2.29 -8.19
CA ASP A 47 -1.52 1.04 -7.89
C ASP A 47 -1.36 0.68 -6.41
N VAL A 48 -0.15 0.81 -5.85
CA VAL A 48 0.09 0.61 -4.41
C VAL A 48 -0.83 1.51 -3.57
N GLN A 49 -0.99 2.76 -3.98
CA GLN A 49 -1.87 3.71 -3.29
C GLN A 49 -3.35 3.34 -3.41
N ARG A 50 -3.78 2.85 -4.57
CA ARG A 50 -5.15 2.37 -4.81
C ARG A 50 -5.46 1.08 -4.02
N ILE A 51 -4.52 0.14 -4.00
CA ILE A 51 -4.62 -1.11 -3.21
C ILE A 51 -4.78 -0.73 -1.74
N ALA A 52 -3.96 0.18 -1.23
CA ALA A 52 -4.04 0.60 0.16
C ALA A 52 -5.38 1.27 0.51
N GLN A 53 -5.92 2.13 -0.36
CA GLN A 53 -7.28 2.69 -0.19
C GLN A 53 -8.34 1.58 -0.15
N THR A 54 -8.24 0.59 -1.03
CA THR A 54 -9.16 -0.57 -1.07
C THR A 54 -9.09 -1.40 0.21
N LEU A 55 -7.93 -1.42 0.87
CA LEU A 55 -7.69 -2.09 2.15
C LEU A 55 -7.96 -1.20 3.38
N GLY A 56 -8.37 0.06 3.19
CA GLY A 56 -8.57 1.02 4.29
C GLY A 56 -7.27 1.46 4.99
N VAL A 57 -6.12 1.32 4.32
CA VAL A 57 -4.79 1.69 4.86
C VAL A 57 -4.34 3.02 4.27
N ALA A 58 -4.03 3.99 5.15
CA ALA A 58 -3.46 5.26 4.74
C ALA A 58 -1.96 5.12 4.43
N LEU A 59 -1.56 5.36 3.18
CA LEU A 59 -0.16 5.48 2.76
C LEU A 59 0.21 6.96 2.62
N GLY A 60 0.43 7.63 3.74
CA GLY A 60 0.79 9.04 3.80
C GLY A 60 1.39 9.40 5.16
N PRO A 61 1.88 10.64 5.32
CA PRO A 61 2.20 11.14 6.65
C PRO A 61 0.98 10.97 7.57
N SER A 62 1.20 10.63 8.84
CA SER A 62 0.12 10.78 9.82
C SER A 62 -0.36 12.23 9.83
N ALA A 63 -1.58 12.49 10.32
CA ALA A 63 -2.09 13.86 10.45
C ALA A 63 -1.07 14.78 11.17
N ASP A 64 -0.40 14.25 12.20
CA ASP A 64 0.64 14.96 12.95
C ASP A 64 1.89 15.28 12.10
N GLN A 65 2.28 14.36 11.20
CA GLN A 65 3.40 14.57 10.29
C GLN A 65 3.08 15.59 9.21
N GLU A 66 1.85 15.57 8.69
CA GLU A 66 1.38 16.55 7.71
C GLU A 66 1.32 17.95 8.31
N GLU A 67 0.80 18.07 9.53
CA GLU A 67 0.79 19.32 10.28
C GLU A 67 2.21 19.86 10.52
N SER A 68 3.15 18.99 10.92
CA SER A 68 4.56 19.37 11.12
C SER A 68 5.23 19.83 9.82
N SER A 69 4.96 19.16 8.69
CA SER A 69 5.46 19.57 7.38
C SER A 69 4.89 20.93 6.96
N LEU A 70 3.58 21.17 7.15
CA LEU A 70 2.94 22.46 6.85
C LEU A 70 3.49 23.59 7.72
N LYS A 71 3.74 23.33 9.01
CA LYS A 71 4.36 24.31 9.92
C LYS A 71 5.78 24.68 9.48
N THR A 72 6.55 23.70 9.03
CA THR A 72 7.90 23.90 8.50
C THR A 72 7.87 24.74 7.21
N LEU A 73 6.98 24.40 6.27
CA LEU A 73 6.74 25.17 5.04
C LEU A 73 6.38 26.63 5.33
N ARG A 74 5.46 26.88 6.27
CA ARG A 74 5.07 28.25 6.67
C ARG A 74 6.24 29.06 7.25
N GLY A 75 7.21 28.41 7.89
CA GLY A 75 8.42 29.05 8.40
C GLY A 75 9.44 29.40 7.31
N LEU A 76 9.43 28.68 6.18
CA LEU A 76 10.34 28.86 5.05
C LEU A 76 9.86 29.90 4.03
N VAL A 77 8.55 30.22 4.00
CA VAL A 77 7.94 31.21 3.09
C VAL A 77 7.89 32.61 3.74
N LYS A 78 8.74 32.87 4.73
CA LYS A 78 8.97 34.21 5.32
C LYS A 78 10.15 34.89 4.64
#